data_AF-A0A5C8IUN7-F1
#
_entry.id   AF-A0A5C8IUN7-F1
#
_cell.length_a   1.000
_cell.length_b   1.000
_cell.length_c   1.000
_cell.angle_alpha   90.00
_cell.angle_beta   90.00
_cell.angle_gamma   90.00
#
_symmetry.space_group_name_H-M   'P 1'
#
loop_
_entity.id
_entity.type
_entity.pdbx_description
1 polymer ?
#
loop_
_entity_poly.entity_id
_entity_poly.type
_entity_poly.pdbx_seq_one_letter_code
_entity_poly.pdbx_strand_id
1 'polypeptide(L)'
;MSHPGVYVCALADEAFDPSAPFTWCRQIAYIGMTISRGGLRARLGQFDNAVRGRTGHRGADRVRCLYPDYASVARALYVAVVPFPCDVTSLHPSDLEVMGEVAQFEYRCLAEHARAVGGLPEFNDDRKPSKASAAFGQQVATLYAAKV
;
A
#
# COMPACT_ATOMS: atom_id res chain seq x y z
N MET A 1 9.21 -9.20 12.13
CA MET A 1 7.85 -8.70 11.81
C MET A 1 6.97 -9.82 11.23
N SER A 2 6.74 -10.87 12.00
CA SER A 2 5.80 -11.97 11.66
C SER A 2 4.36 -11.68 12.11
N HIS A 3 4.15 -10.60 12.87
CA HIS A 3 2.84 -10.20 13.36
C HIS A 3 1.97 -9.55 12.28
N PRO A 4 0.64 -9.62 12.43
CA PRO A 4 -0.27 -8.79 11.65
C PRO A 4 -0.08 -7.31 11.97
N GLY A 5 -0.74 -6.46 11.20
CA GLY A 5 -0.72 -5.02 11.45
C GLY A 5 -1.01 -4.19 10.22
N VAL A 6 -0.75 -2.90 10.35
CA VAL A 6 -1.00 -1.86 9.35
C VAL A 6 0.32 -1.28 8.86
N TYR A 7 0.37 -0.90 7.58
CA TYR A 7 1.50 -0.22 6.98
C TYR A 7 1.01 0.93 6.10
N VAL A 8 1.87 1.94 6.00
CA VAL A 8 1.65 3.14 5.20
C VAL A 8 2.84 3.30 4.27
N CYS A 9 2.57 3.44 2.98
CA CYS A 9 3.58 3.67 1.94
C CYS A 9 3.47 5.11 1.45
N ALA A 10 4.57 5.84 1.53
CA ALA A 10 4.73 7.13 0.88
C ALA A 10 5.67 7.03 -0.31
N LEU A 11 5.35 7.76 -1.38
CA LEU A 11 6.24 7.99 -2.51
C LEU A 11 6.68 9.45 -2.45
N ALA A 12 7.95 9.67 -2.12
CA ALA A 12 8.52 10.99 -1.95
C ALA A 12 9.92 11.06 -2.57
N ASP A 13 10.39 12.26 -2.88
CA ASP A 13 11.74 12.48 -3.36
C ASP A 13 12.79 12.36 -2.24
N GLU A 14 14.05 12.57 -2.60
CA GLU A 14 15.20 12.44 -1.69
C GLU A 14 15.21 13.47 -0.55
N ALA A 15 14.33 14.47 -0.56
CA ALA A 15 14.20 15.45 0.53
C ALA A 15 13.32 14.94 1.69
N PHE A 16 12.69 13.78 1.55
CA PHE A 16 11.90 13.17 2.63
C PHE A 16 12.82 12.59 3.71
N ASP A 17 12.76 13.16 4.91
CA ASP A 17 13.56 12.71 6.04
C ASP A 17 12.90 11.51 6.74
N PRO A 18 13.46 10.28 6.64
CA PRO A 18 12.90 9.11 7.30
C PRO A 18 13.09 9.13 8.83
N SER A 19 13.91 10.04 9.36
CA SER A 19 14.11 10.21 10.81
C SER A 19 13.13 11.18 11.45
N ALA A 20 12.41 11.96 10.64
CA ALA A 20 11.38 12.87 11.12
C ALA A 20 10.19 12.09 11.72
N PRO A 21 9.49 12.67 12.71
CA PRO A 21 8.25 12.08 13.21
C PRO A 21 7.25 11.84 12.08
N PHE A 22 6.52 10.73 12.17
CA PHE A 22 5.47 10.42 11.21
C PHE A 22 4.44 11.56 11.16
N THR A 23 4.08 11.97 9.94
CA THR A 23 3.05 12.97 9.69
C THR A 23 2.15 12.52 8.55
N TRP A 24 0.87 12.88 8.64
CA TRP A 24 -0.07 12.66 7.54
C TRP A 24 0.19 13.66 6.43
N CYS A 25 0.60 13.19 5.25
CA CYS A 25 0.98 14.03 4.13
C CYS A 25 0.46 13.46 2.79
N ARG A 26 0.45 14.29 1.74
CA ARG A 26 -0.09 13.92 0.41
C ARG A 26 0.77 12.87 -0.32
N GLN A 27 2.02 12.70 0.10
CA GLN A 27 2.95 11.71 -0.43
C GLN A 27 2.58 10.30 -0.01
N ILE A 28 1.74 10.13 1.03
CA ILE A 28 1.17 8.83 1.39
C ILE A 28 0.28 8.37 0.22
N ALA A 29 0.76 7.36 -0.49
CA ALA A 29 0.14 6.88 -1.71
C ALA A 29 -0.69 5.62 -1.47
N TYR A 30 -0.38 4.85 -0.41
CA TYR A 30 -1.09 3.63 -0.08
C TYR A 30 -1.08 3.33 1.42
N ILE A 31 -2.21 2.87 1.94
CA ILE A 31 -2.38 2.34 3.30
C ILE A 31 -2.95 0.93 3.15
N GLY A 32 -2.38 -0.02 3.89
CA GLY A 32 -2.81 -1.41 3.86
C GLY A 32 -2.66 -2.09 5.20
N MET A 33 -3.36 -3.21 5.36
CA MET A 33 -3.22 -4.08 6.53
C MET A 33 -2.97 -5.54 6.15
N THR A 34 -2.64 -6.35 7.17
CA THR A 34 -2.59 -7.79 7.02
C THR A 34 -2.92 -8.49 8.33
N ILE A 35 -3.81 -9.47 8.26
CA ILE A 35 -4.12 -10.45 9.32
C ILE A 35 -3.73 -11.87 8.89
N SER A 36 -2.77 -12.00 7.97
CA SER A 36 -2.35 -13.30 7.41
C SER A 36 -1.18 -13.91 8.19
N ARG A 37 -1.00 -15.23 8.05
CA ARG A 37 0.09 -16.01 8.68
C ARG A 37 1.49 -15.45 8.47
N GLY A 38 1.74 -14.82 7.32
CA GLY A 38 3.05 -14.24 7.00
C GLY A 38 3.30 -12.85 7.60
N GLY A 39 2.27 -12.25 8.21
CA GLY A 39 2.33 -10.93 8.84
C GLY A 39 2.78 -9.81 7.91
N LEU A 40 3.21 -8.70 8.51
CA LEU A 40 3.71 -7.51 7.82
C LEU A 40 4.89 -7.83 6.89
N ARG A 41 5.83 -8.70 7.30
CA ARG A 41 6.98 -9.08 6.47
C ARG A 41 6.53 -9.68 5.14
N ALA A 42 5.65 -10.67 5.16
CA ALA A 42 5.21 -11.31 3.92
C ALA A 42 4.38 -10.36 3.06
N ARG A 43 3.52 -9.53 3.68
CA ARG A 43 2.70 -8.55 2.97
C ARG A 43 3.55 -7.50 2.26
N LEU A 44 4.54 -6.93 2.93
CA LEU A 44 5.48 -5.98 2.32
C LEU A 44 6.36 -6.65 1.26
N GLY A 45 6.74 -7.91 1.46
CA GLY A 45 7.42 -8.69 0.42
C GLY A 45 6.55 -8.92 -0.82
N GLN A 46 5.24 -9.16 -0.67
CA GLN A 46 4.30 -9.22 -1.79
C GLN A 46 4.17 -7.87 -2.49
N PHE A 47 4.12 -6.76 -1.74
CA PHE A 47 4.11 -5.41 -2.28
C PHE A 47 5.34 -5.16 -3.15
N ASP A 48 6.55 -5.33 -2.60
CA ASP A 48 7.82 -5.12 -3.29
C ASP A 48 7.96 -6.03 -4.53
N ASN A 49 7.57 -7.30 -4.42
CA ASN A 49 7.53 -8.23 -5.56
C ASN A 49 6.57 -7.78 -6.67
N ALA A 50 5.41 -7.22 -6.30
CA ALA A 50 4.45 -6.72 -7.27
C ALA A 50 4.94 -5.45 -7.96
N VAL A 51 5.62 -4.56 -7.24
CA VAL A 51 6.30 -3.41 -7.87
C VAL A 51 7.36 -3.89 -8.88
N ARG A 52 8.12 -4.95 -8.57
CA ARG A 52 9.10 -5.57 -9.49
C ARG A 52 8.49 -6.26 -10.72
N GLY A 53 7.18 -6.47 -10.78
CA GLY A 53 6.53 -7.09 -11.93
C GLY A 53 5.76 -8.38 -11.66
N ARG A 54 5.80 -8.92 -10.43
CA ARG A 54 4.96 -10.06 -10.06
C ARG A 54 3.51 -9.60 -9.83
N THR A 55 2.59 -10.54 -9.70
CA THR A 55 1.18 -10.24 -9.41
C THR A 55 0.83 -10.67 -7.98
N GLY A 56 -0.33 -10.22 -7.49
CA GLY A 56 -0.88 -10.67 -6.20
C GLY A 56 -0.99 -9.58 -5.13
N HIS A 57 -0.71 -8.31 -5.48
CA HIS A 57 -0.87 -7.19 -4.57
C HIS A 57 -1.45 -5.97 -5.29
N ARG A 58 -2.79 -5.83 -5.30
CA ARG A 58 -3.52 -4.80 -6.06
C ARG A 58 -2.99 -3.36 -5.87
N GLY A 59 -2.66 -2.95 -4.65
CA GLY A 59 -2.08 -1.63 -4.39
C GLY A 59 -0.74 -1.40 -5.11
N ALA A 60 0.18 -2.37 -5.03
CA ALA A 60 1.48 -2.33 -5.69
C ALA A 60 1.39 -2.50 -7.21
N ASP A 61 0.39 -3.24 -7.72
CA ASP A 61 0.14 -3.33 -9.16
C ASP A 61 -0.17 -1.95 -9.76
N ARG A 62 -0.90 -1.09 -9.02
CA ARG A 62 -1.17 0.30 -9.42
C ARG A 62 0.09 1.16 -9.36
N VAL A 63 0.94 0.98 -8.34
CA VAL A 63 2.25 1.65 -8.26
C VAL A 63 3.09 1.34 -9.48
N ARG A 64 3.24 0.05 -9.83
CA ARG A 64 4.01 -0.40 -11.01
C ARG A 64 3.48 0.19 -12.31
N CYS A 65 2.16 0.23 -12.49
CA CYS A 65 1.56 0.80 -13.69
C CYS A 65 1.89 2.29 -13.87
N LEU A 66 2.08 3.04 -12.79
CA LEU A 66 2.47 4.45 -12.84
C LEU A 66 3.95 4.72 -12.85
N TYR A 67 4.69 3.88 -12.14
CA TYR A 67 6.12 4.03 -11.93
C TYR A 67 6.77 2.71 -12.35
N PRO A 68 6.93 2.48 -13.67
CA PRO A 68 7.40 1.19 -14.19
C PRO A 68 8.89 0.94 -13.89
N ASP A 69 9.68 1.99 -13.63
CA ASP A 69 11.05 1.84 -13.18
C ASP A 69 11.12 1.50 -11.69
N TYR A 70 11.33 0.22 -11.40
CA TYR A 70 11.50 -0.28 -10.05
C TYR A 70 12.60 0.45 -9.26
N ALA A 71 13.73 0.78 -9.90
CA ALA A 71 14.86 1.37 -9.21
C ALA A 71 14.50 2.77 -8.66
N SER A 72 13.73 3.55 -9.43
CA SER A 72 13.22 4.83 -8.97
C SER A 72 12.18 4.68 -7.85
N VAL A 73 11.27 3.72 -7.94
CA VAL A 73 10.31 3.45 -6.86
C VAL A 73 11.02 3.03 -5.58
N ALA A 74 12.00 2.13 -5.67
CA ALA A 74 12.74 1.63 -4.52
C ALA A 74 13.50 2.73 -3.76
N ARG A 75 13.99 3.77 -4.47
CA ARG A 75 14.62 4.94 -3.83
C ARG A 75 13.63 5.92 -3.21
N ALA A 76 12.41 5.99 -3.75
CA ALA A 76 11.39 6.95 -3.34
C ALA A 76 10.36 6.38 -2.34
N LEU A 77 10.41 5.08 -2.06
CA LEU A 77 9.42 4.38 -1.24
C LEU A 77 9.82 4.41 0.24
N TYR A 78 9.00 5.10 1.04
CA TYR A 78 9.09 5.10 2.50
C TYR A 78 7.95 4.28 3.08
N VAL A 79 8.24 3.48 4.10
CA VAL A 79 7.26 2.59 4.73
C VAL A 79 7.25 2.79 6.24
N ALA A 80 6.09 3.17 6.77
CA ALA A 80 5.81 3.13 8.21
C ALA A 80 4.94 1.91 8.53
N VAL A 81 5.14 1.31 9.70
CA VAL A 81 4.51 0.04 10.09
C VAL A 81 4.08 0.09 11.55
N VAL A 82 2.92 -0.48 11.85
CA VAL A 82 2.42 -0.69 13.21
C VAL A 82 2.06 -2.18 13.36
N PRO A 83 2.89 -2.98 14.05
CA PRO A 83 2.60 -4.39 14.31
C PRO A 83 1.59 -4.53 15.46
N PHE A 84 0.73 -5.54 15.36
CA PHE A 84 -0.25 -5.92 16.39
C PHE A 84 0.03 -7.37 16.78
N PRO A 85 0.70 -7.64 17.91
CA PRO A 85 1.05 -9.01 18.27
C PRO A 85 -0.18 -9.86 18.64
N CYS A 86 -0.47 -10.88 17.83
CA CYS A 86 -1.41 -11.96 18.14
C CYS A 86 -1.11 -13.21 17.31
N ASP A 87 -1.75 -14.34 17.62
CA ASP A 87 -1.74 -15.54 16.78
C ASP A 87 -2.91 -15.51 15.78
N VAL A 88 -2.61 -15.20 14.53
CA VAL A 88 -3.59 -15.15 13.43
C VAL A 88 -4.16 -16.52 13.02
N THR A 89 -3.66 -17.61 13.59
CA THR A 89 -4.19 -18.98 13.37
C THR A 89 -5.07 -19.47 14.51
N SER A 90 -5.08 -18.74 15.63
CA SER A 90 -5.88 -19.01 16.79
C SER A 90 -7.33 -18.54 16.61
N LEU A 91 -8.26 -19.28 17.22
CA LEU A 91 -9.67 -18.89 17.35
C LEU A 91 -9.99 -18.38 18.76
N HIS A 92 -8.96 -18.15 19.59
CA HIS A 92 -9.15 -17.59 20.92
C HIS A 92 -9.72 -16.16 20.82
N PRO A 93 -10.71 -15.78 21.65
CA PRO A 93 -11.37 -14.47 21.56
C PRO A 93 -10.39 -13.29 21.50
N SER A 94 -9.32 -13.31 22.31
CA SER A 94 -8.33 -12.22 22.32
C SER A 94 -7.58 -12.06 21.00
N ASP A 95 -7.27 -13.15 20.29
CA ASP A 95 -6.59 -13.06 18.99
C ASP A 95 -7.53 -12.53 17.91
N LEU A 96 -8.81 -12.95 17.96
CA LEU A 96 -9.87 -12.45 17.08
C LEU A 96 -10.12 -10.95 17.29
N GLU A 97 -10.14 -10.50 18.54
CA GLU A 97 -10.26 -9.09 18.91
C GLU A 97 -9.10 -8.25 18.34
N VAL A 98 -7.85 -8.70 18.54
CA VAL A 98 -6.67 -8.00 17.98
C VAL A 98 -6.70 -7.97 16.45
N MET A 99 -7.13 -9.04 15.78
CA MET A 99 -7.31 -9.02 14.32
C MET A 99 -8.41 -8.03 13.88
N GLY A 100 -9.48 -7.90 14.66
CA GLY A 100 -10.50 -6.87 14.48
C GLY A 100 -9.94 -5.46 14.66
N GLU A 101 -9.09 -5.25 15.66
CA GLU A 101 -8.39 -3.98 15.89
C GLU A 101 -7.48 -3.61 14.72
N VAL A 102 -6.76 -4.56 14.12
CA VAL A 102 -5.93 -4.32 12.93
C VAL A 102 -6.79 -3.78 11.78
N ALA A 103 -7.92 -4.42 11.49
CA ALA A 103 -8.83 -3.98 10.45
C ALA A 103 -9.43 -2.60 10.77
N GLN A 104 -9.87 -2.39 12.02
CA GLN A 104 -10.38 -1.09 12.46
C GLN A 104 -9.31 0.01 12.33
N PHE A 105 -8.06 -0.29 12.69
CA PHE A 105 -6.96 0.66 12.66
C PHE A 105 -6.62 1.10 11.23
N GLU A 106 -6.69 0.20 10.23
CA GLU A 106 -6.55 0.57 8.81
C GLU A 106 -7.56 1.66 8.41
N TYR A 107 -8.84 1.48 8.76
CA TYR A 107 -9.88 2.47 8.48
C TYR A 107 -9.66 3.79 9.24
N ARG A 108 -9.14 3.72 10.47
CA ARG A 108 -8.73 4.93 11.21
C ARG A 108 -7.60 5.67 10.48
N CYS A 109 -6.57 4.97 10.01
CA CYS A 109 -5.49 5.57 9.21
C CYS A 109 -6.02 6.23 7.93
N LEU A 110 -6.94 5.57 7.20
CA LEU A 110 -7.58 6.15 6.02
C LEU A 110 -8.37 7.42 6.37
N ALA A 111 -9.10 7.42 7.49
CA ALA A 111 -9.84 8.57 7.97
C ALA A 111 -8.93 9.73 8.39
N GLU A 112 -7.83 9.47 9.10
CA GLU A 112 -6.87 10.49 9.49
C GLU A 112 -6.18 11.12 8.28
N HIS A 113 -5.76 10.31 7.31
CA HIS A 113 -5.25 10.82 6.05
C HIS A 113 -6.29 11.71 5.35
N ALA A 114 -7.54 11.25 5.25
CA ALA A 114 -8.60 12.03 4.62
C ALA A 114 -8.89 13.37 5.33
N ARG A 115 -8.82 13.42 6.66
CA ARG A 115 -8.94 14.67 7.42
C ARG A 115 -7.76 15.60 7.19
N ALA A 116 -6.55 15.07 7.18
CA ALA A 116 -5.32 15.86 7.09
C ALA A 116 -5.12 16.46 5.68
N VAL A 117 -5.43 15.71 4.62
CA VAL A 117 -5.10 16.13 3.24
C VAL A 117 -6.31 16.25 2.30
N GLY A 118 -7.52 15.96 2.78
CA GLY A 118 -8.77 16.16 2.05
C GLY A 118 -9.17 14.99 1.13
N GLY A 119 -8.61 13.80 1.30
CA GLY A 119 -8.95 12.64 0.48
C GLY A 119 -8.23 11.35 0.86
N LEU A 120 -8.59 10.24 0.21
CA LEU A 120 -7.88 8.96 0.38
C LEU A 120 -6.52 8.99 -0.33
N PRO A 121 -5.56 8.15 0.09
CA PRO A 121 -4.33 7.93 -0.67
C PRO A 121 -4.65 7.52 -2.11
N GLU A 122 -3.79 7.91 -3.07
CA GLU A 122 -4.02 7.69 -4.50
C GLU A 122 -4.38 6.24 -4.85
N PHE A 123 -3.69 5.27 -4.25
CA PHE A 123 -3.89 3.84 -4.55
C PHE A 123 -4.95 3.17 -3.68
N ASN A 124 -5.59 3.90 -2.76
CA ASN A 124 -6.77 3.48 -2.01
C ASN A 124 -8.07 4.11 -2.55
N ASP A 125 -8.02 5.14 -3.41
CA ASP A 125 -9.21 5.81 -3.95
C ASP A 125 -9.70 5.15 -5.26
N ASP A 126 -10.54 4.12 -5.14
CA ASP A 126 -11.08 3.38 -6.29
C ASP A 126 -12.07 4.19 -7.16
N ARG A 127 -12.51 5.36 -6.69
CA ARG A 127 -13.48 6.23 -7.40
C ARG A 127 -12.80 7.10 -8.45
N LYS A 128 -11.52 7.39 -8.26
CA LYS A 128 -10.73 8.09 -9.27
C LYS A 128 -10.13 7.00 -10.15
N PRO A 129 -10.27 7.04 -11.49
CA PRO A 129 -9.37 6.27 -12.32
C PRO A 129 -7.98 6.72 -11.92
N SER A 130 -7.21 5.83 -11.28
CA SER A 130 -5.83 6.17 -11.00
C SER A 130 -5.18 6.51 -12.34
N LYS A 131 -4.17 7.39 -12.34
CA LYS A 131 -3.40 7.61 -13.56
C LYS A 131 -2.91 6.26 -14.14
N ALA A 132 -2.78 5.22 -13.30
CA ALA A 132 -2.49 3.83 -13.65
C ALA A 132 -3.60 3.16 -14.47
N SER A 133 -4.87 3.32 -14.09
CA SER A 133 -6.02 2.83 -14.87
C SER A 133 -6.10 3.51 -16.25
N ALA A 134 -5.78 4.81 -16.31
CA ALA A 134 -5.70 5.56 -17.57
C ALA A 134 -4.52 5.10 -18.44
N ALA A 135 -3.33 4.97 -17.86
CA ALA A 135 -2.13 4.49 -18.54
C ALA A 135 -2.28 3.05 -19.04
N PHE A 136 -2.88 2.15 -18.26
CA PHE A 136 -3.19 0.78 -18.67
C PHE A 136 -4.18 0.76 -19.84
N GLY A 137 -5.26 1.55 -19.76
CA GLY A 137 -6.20 1.69 -20.88
C GLY A 137 -5.52 2.18 -22.16
N GLN A 138 -4.57 3.11 -22.04
CA GLN A 138 -3.78 3.62 -23.16
C GLN A 138 -2.82 2.57 -23.72
N GLN A 139 -2.12 1.82 -22.87
CA GLN A 139 -1.18 0.77 -23.26
C GLN A 139 -1.89 -0.39 -23.99
N VAL A 140 -3.08 -0.77 -23.49
CA VAL A 140 -3.94 -1.75 -24.15
C VAL A 140 -4.40 -1.21 -25.51
N ALA A 141 -4.88 0.04 -25.59
CA ALA A 141 -5.30 0.64 -26.84
C ALA A 141 -4.16 0.70 -27.89
N THR A 142 -2.92 1.01 -27.47
CA THR A 142 -1.75 1.01 -28.37
C THR A 142 -1.40 -0.39 -28.90
N LEU A 143 -1.52 -1.44 -28.07
CA LEU A 143 -1.30 -2.83 -28.49
C LEU A 143 -2.32 -3.32 -29.53
N TYR A 144 -3.56 -2.85 -29.45
CA TYR A 144 -4.60 -3.17 -30.44
C TYR A 144 -4.48 -2.33 -31.72
N ALA A 145 -4.02 -1.08 -31.62
CA ALA A 145 -3.77 -0.23 -32.79
C ALA A 145 -2.56 -0.69 -33.63
N ALA A 146 -1.57 -1.35 -33.02
CA ALA A 146 -0.38 -1.88 -33.71
C ALA A 146 -0.60 -3.25 -34.40
N LYS A 147 -1.82 -3.81 -34.35
CA LYS A 147 -2.21 -5.09 -34.96
C LYS A 147 -3.07 -4.96 -36.23
N VAL A 148 -3.16 -3.75 -36.79
CA VAL A 148 -3.90 -3.47 -38.04
C VAL A 148 -2.92 -3.22 -39.18
#